data_AF-A0A8J3JMG4-F1
#
_entry.id   AF-A0A8J3JMG4-F1
#
_cell.length_a   1.000
_cell.length_b   1.000
_cell.length_c   1.000
_cell.angle_alpha   90.00
_cell.angle_beta   90.00
_cell.angle_gamma   90.00
#
_symmetry.space_group_name_H-M   'P 1'
#
loop_
_entity.id
_entity.type
_entity.pdbx_description
1 polymer ?
#
loop_
_entity_poly.entity_id
_entity_poly.type
_entity_poly.pdbx_seq_one_letter_code
_entity_poly.pdbx_strand_id
1 'polypeptide(L)'
;MRKRTTVSAGLAAVVVAAATTAILVFGPTPADAAVGGSGPYPADYETSSTLPNHTIYRPQTLPSQRMPVFVWGNGGCSGNGLDQQNFLREIASHGFLAIANGAPGGSGSTNSSMHTASMDWVVGEQPAGQQVLRKDRHLEDRRGRLLVRRPGGVRRRQRPTGHHRRHLQQRVAQRRR
;
A
#
# COMPACT_ATOMS: atom_id res chain seq x y z
N MET A 1 -29.73 70.65 -59.66
CA MET A 1 -28.63 71.60 -59.40
C MET A 1 -28.40 71.70 -57.89
N ARG A 2 -27.12 71.69 -57.50
CA ARG A 2 -26.55 71.51 -56.15
C ARG A 2 -27.13 72.45 -55.07
N LYS A 3 -27.50 71.89 -53.91
CA LYS A 3 -27.54 72.62 -52.64
C LYS A 3 -26.34 72.23 -51.78
N ARG A 4 -25.63 73.25 -51.31
CA ARG A 4 -24.40 73.21 -50.50
C ARG A 4 -24.74 73.02 -49.02
N THR A 5 -23.99 72.10 -48.40
CA THR A 5 -23.43 72.04 -47.03
C THR A 5 -23.97 72.99 -45.94
N THR A 6 -24.23 72.42 -44.77
CA THR A 6 -23.58 72.85 -43.50
C THR A 6 -23.58 71.71 -42.48
N VAL A 7 -22.46 71.62 -41.75
CA VAL A 7 -22.07 70.58 -40.79
C VAL A 7 -22.60 70.90 -39.40
N SER A 8 -23.01 69.90 -38.63
CA SER A 8 -23.02 69.90 -37.16
C SER A 8 -22.94 68.42 -36.73
N ALA A 9 -21.79 67.91 -36.28
CA ALA A 9 -21.39 67.81 -34.86
C ALA A 9 -22.55 67.31 -33.99
N GLY A 10 -22.55 66.15 -33.36
CA GLY A 10 -21.57 65.09 -33.19
C GLY A 10 -22.19 64.09 -32.22
N LEU A 11 -21.83 62.82 -32.29
CA LEU A 11 -21.99 61.92 -31.15
C LEU A 11 -20.89 60.87 -31.25
N ALA A 12 -20.07 60.88 -30.21
CA ALA A 12 -18.88 60.07 -30.05
C ALA A 12 -19.23 58.59 -30.12
N ALA A 13 -18.49 57.86 -30.96
CA ALA A 13 -18.33 56.44 -30.80
C ALA A 13 -17.34 56.19 -29.66
N VAL A 14 -17.79 55.57 -28.57
CA VAL A 14 -16.92 54.74 -27.73
C VAL A 14 -17.67 53.45 -27.44
N VAL A 15 -17.17 52.40 -28.09
CA VAL A 15 -17.53 51.00 -27.93
C VAL A 15 -17.26 50.58 -26.48
N VAL A 16 -18.28 50.10 -25.76
CA VAL A 16 -18.06 49.36 -24.50
C VAL A 16 -18.63 47.96 -24.65
N ALA A 17 -17.67 47.05 -24.74
CA ALA A 17 -17.69 45.59 -24.74
C ALA A 17 -18.99 44.87 -24.38
N ALA A 18 -19.37 43.94 -25.26
CA ALA A 18 -20.23 42.81 -24.94
C ALA A 18 -19.63 41.99 -23.79
N ALA A 19 -20.31 41.97 -22.65
CA ALA A 19 -20.00 41.07 -21.55
C ALA A 19 -20.43 39.65 -21.95
N THR A 20 -19.45 38.84 -22.37
CA THR A 20 -19.60 37.40 -22.54
C THR A 20 -19.85 36.75 -21.18
N THR A 21 -21.09 36.34 -20.92
CA THR A 21 -21.43 35.43 -19.83
C THR A 21 -20.89 34.04 -20.15
N ALA A 22 -19.63 33.78 -19.79
CA ALA A 22 -19.11 32.43 -19.69
C ALA A 22 -19.74 31.78 -18.44
N ILE A 23 -20.87 31.09 -18.64
CA ILE A 23 -21.43 30.19 -17.63
C ILE A 23 -20.50 28.97 -17.57
N LEU A 24 -19.70 28.88 -16.51
CA LEU A 24 -18.97 27.66 -16.18
C LEU A 24 -20.00 26.63 -15.68
N VAL A 25 -20.36 25.69 -16.55
CA VAL A 25 -21.18 24.53 -16.18
C VAL A 25 -20.30 23.56 -15.39
N PHE A 26 -20.22 23.74 -14.07
CA PHE A 26 -19.71 22.71 -13.16
C PHE A 26 -20.83 21.71 -12.87
N GLY A 27 -21.10 20.82 -13.84
CA GLY A 27 -21.89 19.62 -13.61
C GLY A 27 -20.97 18.48 -13.17
N PRO A 28 -21.38 17.60 -12.23
CA PRO A 28 -20.64 16.38 -11.98
C PRO A 28 -20.75 15.51 -13.23
N THR A 29 -19.72 15.50 -14.08
CA THR A 29 -19.55 14.37 -14.99
C THR A 29 -19.33 13.15 -14.11
N PRO A 30 -20.14 12.08 -14.23
CA PRO A 30 -19.81 10.84 -13.54
C PRO A 30 -18.36 10.51 -13.90
N ALA A 31 -17.54 10.20 -12.90
CA ALA A 31 -16.20 9.70 -13.14
C ALA A 31 -16.35 8.33 -13.81
N ASP A 32 -16.41 8.32 -15.14
CA ASP A 32 -16.29 7.10 -15.91
C ASP A 32 -14.84 6.66 -15.71
N ALA A 33 -14.64 5.62 -14.90
CA ALA A 33 -13.31 5.05 -14.73
C ALA A 33 -12.88 4.52 -16.09
N ALA A 34 -11.91 5.19 -16.71
CA ALA A 34 -11.35 4.77 -17.98
C ALA A 34 -11.07 3.27 -17.96
N VAL A 35 -11.20 2.60 -19.11
CA VAL A 35 -10.81 1.19 -19.22
C VAL A 35 -9.33 1.10 -18.87
N GLY A 36 -9.01 0.47 -17.72
CA GLY A 36 -7.65 0.42 -17.19
C GLY A 36 -7.30 1.47 -16.12
N GLY A 37 -8.18 2.42 -15.81
CA GLY A 37 -7.91 3.58 -14.95
C GLY A 37 -7.28 4.76 -15.70
N SER A 38 -7.20 5.92 -15.05
CA SER A 38 -6.73 7.19 -15.64
C SER A 38 -5.23 7.46 -15.46
N GLY A 39 -4.54 6.64 -14.66
CA GLY A 39 -3.11 6.75 -14.43
C GLY A 39 -2.26 6.28 -15.61
N PRO A 40 -0.93 6.51 -15.56
CA PRO A 40 -0.02 6.19 -16.65
C PRO A 40 0.19 4.67 -16.87
N TYR A 41 -0.32 3.84 -15.97
CA TYR A 41 -0.16 2.39 -16.02
C TYR A 41 -1.53 1.69 -16.13
N PRO A 42 -2.09 1.45 -17.32
CA PRO A 42 -3.35 0.73 -17.45
C PRO A 42 -3.35 -0.56 -16.62
N ALA A 43 -4.35 -0.72 -15.78
CA ALA A 43 -4.43 -1.76 -14.76
C ALA A 43 -5.62 -2.69 -14.99
N ASP A 44 -5.50 -3.92 -14.51
CA ASP A 44 -6.60 -4.87 -14.46
C ASP A 44 -6.50 -5.73 -13.21
N TYR A 45 -7.45 -6.64 -13.02
CA TYR A 45 -7.42 -7.59 -11.92
C TYR A 45 -6.97 -8.99 -12.35
N GLU A 46 -6.40 -9.71 -11.41
CA GLU A 46 -6.10 -11.12 -11.50
C GLU A 46 -6.38 -11.83 -10.16
N THR A 47 -6.22 -13.14 -10.15
CA THR A 47 -6.28 -13.97 -8.95
C THR A 47 -4.99 -14.79 -8.83
N SER A 48 -4.67 -15.20 -7.60
CA SER A 48 -3.54 -16.07 -7.33
C SER A 48 -3.98 -17.26 -6.49
N SER A 49 -3.49 -18.46 -6.83
CA SER A 49 -3.73 -19.67 -6.04
C SER A 49 -3.01 -19.65 -4.68
N THR A 50 -1.96 -18.84 -4.54
CA THR A 50 -1.23 -18.64 -3.28
C THR A 50 -1.85 -17.57 -2.39
N LEU A 51 -2.83 -16.81 -2.90
CA LEU A 51 -3.67 -15.87 -2.16
C LEU A 51 -5.15 -16.10 -2.50
N PRO A 52 -5.75 -17.23 -2.07
CA PRO A 52 -7.15 -17.53 -2.36
C PRO A 52 -8.08 -16.52 -1.66
N ASN A 53 -9.29 -16.36 -2.19
CA ASN A 53 -10.31 -15.44 -1.68
C ASN A 53 -9.89 -13.96 -1.70
N HIS A 54 -9.06 -13.55 -2.65
CA HIS A 54 -8.70 -12.16 -2.89
C HIS A 54 -8.75 -11.85 -4.39
N THR A 55 -8.93 -10.57 -4.70
CA THR A 55 -8.80 -10.02 -6.05
C THR A 55 -7.63 -9.05 -6.06
N ILE A 56 -6.69 -9.24 -6.99
CA ILE A 56 -5.45 -8.46 -7.06
C ILE A 56 -5.56 -7.51 -8.25
N TYR A 57 -5.55 -6.21 -8.00
CA TYR A 57 -5.51 -5.15 -9.00
C TYR A 57 -4.08 -4.63 -9.15
N ARG A 58 -3.56 -4.62 -10.38
CA ARG A 58 -2.21 -4.12 -10.66
C ARG A 58 -2.09 -3.62 -12.10
N PRO A 59 -1.08 -2.78 -12.38
CA PRO A 59 -0.66 -2.49 -13.75
C PRO A 59 -0.49 -3.76 -14.59
N GLN A 60 -0.98 -3.73 -15.83
CA GLN A 60 -0.73 -4.78 -16.81
C GLN A 60 0.77 -4.90 -17.10
N THR A 61 1.44 -3.75 -17.24
CA THR A 61 2.91 -3.64 -17.27
C THR A 61 3.40 -3.05 -15.96
N LEU A 62 4.18 -3.82 -15.19
CA LEU A 62 4.66 -3.36 -13.89
C LEU A 62 5.73 -2.26 -14.05
N PRO A 63 5.66 -1.17 -13.27
CA PRO A 63 6.74 -0.21 -13.14
C PRO A 63 8.05 -0.88 -12.66
N SER A 64 9.19 -0.32 -13.04
CA SER A 64 10.51 -0.79 -12.56
C SER A 64 10.77 -0.45 -11.09
N GLN A 65 10.01 0.51 -10.54
CA GLN A 65 10.12 0.95 -9.16
C GLN A 65 9.28 0.07 -8.23
N ARG A 66 9.60 0.11 -6.92
CA ARG A 66 8.78 -0.57 -5.92
C ARG A 66 7.38 0.03 -5.89
N MET A 67 6.36 -0.81 -5.97
CA MET A 67 4.98 -0.37 -5.87
C MET A 67 4.52 -0.30 -4.41
N PRO A 68 3.87 0.78 -3.98
CA PRO A 68 3.11 0.79 -2.73
C PRO A 68 1.96 -0.22 -2.78
N VAL A 69 1.59 -0.73 -1.61
CA VAL A 69 0.51 -1.73 -1.44
C VAL A 69 -0.71 -1.06 -0.82
N PHE A 70 -1.89 -1.34 -1.36
CA PHE A 70 -3.17 -0.88 -0.84
C PHE A 70 -4.11 -2.07 -0.63
N VAL A 71 -4.43 -2.41 0.61
CA VAL A 71 -5.34 -3.52 0.92
C VAL A 71 -6.72 -2.98 1.27
N TRP A 72 -7.76 -3.58 0.69
CA TRP A 72 -9.14 -3.13 0.78
C TRP A 72 -10.06 -4.21 1.35
N GLY A 73 -10.77 -3.87 2.42
CA GLY A 73 -11.84 -4.68 2.97
C GLY A 73 -13.18 -4.35 2.32
N ASN A 74 -13.82 -5.35 1.72
CA ASN A 74 -15.18 -5.18 1.23
C ASN A 74 -16.15 -5.02 2.40
N GLY A 75 -16.86 -3.89 2.42
CA GLY A 75 -17.91 -3.59 3.39
C GLY A 75 -19.23 -4.29 3.07
N GLY A 76 -20.29 -3.96 3.82
CA GLY A 76 -21.66 -4.37 3.50
C GLY A 76 -21.92 -5.88 3.47
N CYS A 77 -21.12 -6.68 4.18
CA CYS A 77 -21.17 -8.15 4.14
C CYS A 77 -20.95 -8.72 2.72
N SER A 78 -20.13 -8.08 1.90
CA SER A 78 -19.77 -8.55 0.57
C SER A 78 -18.41 -9.24 0.54
N GLY A 79 -18.37 -10.39 -0.13
CA GLY A 79 -17.18 -11.18 -0.42
C GLY A 79 -16.79 -11.10 -1.89
N ASN A 80 -17.45 -10.22 -2.66
CA ASN A 80 -17.17 -10.03 -4.07
C ASN A 80 -16.08 -8.98 -4.26
N GLY A 81 -14.86 -9.43 -4.55
CA GLY A 81 -13.72 -8.55 -4.80
C GLY A 81 -13.87 -7.57 -5.97
N LEU A 82 -14.94 -7.68 -6.77
CA LEU A 82 -15.22 -6.78 -7.90
C LEU A 82 -16.15 -5.60 -7.56
N ASP A 83 -16.77 -5.57 -6.38
CA ASP A 83 -17.77 -4.53 -6.06
C ASP A 83 -17.19 -3.11 -6.07
N GLN A 84 -15.87 -2.97 -5.89
CA GLN A 84 -15.15 -1.70 -5.96
C GLN A 84 -14.15 -1.65 -7.14
N GLN A 85 -14.37 -2.43 -8.20
CA GLN A 85 -13.38 -2.59 -9.27
C GLN A 85 -12.95 -1.26 -9.91
N ASN A 86 -13.88 -0.31 -10.09
CA ASN A 86 -13.55 0.96 -10.72
C ASN A 86 -12.58 1.77 -9.86
N PHE A 87 -12.82 1.81 -8.56
CA PHE A 87 -11.94 2.48 -7.60
C PHE A 87 -10.59 1.80 -7.46
N LEU A 88 -10.57 0.47 -7.30
CA LEU A 88 -9.33 -0.27 -7.08
C LEU A 88 -8.46 -0.34 -8.33
N ARG A 89 -9.08 -0.44 -9.52
CA ARG A 89 -8.37 -0.32 -10.80
C ARG A 89 -7.81 1.08 -11.00
N GLU A 90 -8.54 2.12 -10.62
CA GLU A 90 -8.03 3.49 -10.66
C GLU A 90 -6.78 3.62 -9.79
N ILE A 91 -6.81 3.18 -8.53
CA ILE A 91 -5.64 3.18 -7.63
C ILE A 91 -4.47 2.41 -8.26
N ALA A 92 -4.71 1.20 -8.75
CA ALA A 92 -3.68 0.39 -9.40
C ALA A 92 -3.06 1.11 -10.62
N SER A 93 -3.86 1.89 -11.36
CA SER A 93 -3.39 2.60 -12.55
C SER A 93 -2.34 3.69 -12.28
N HIS A 94 -2.23 4.13 -11.03
CA HIS A 94 -1.19 5.06 -10.55
C HIS A 94 0.05 4.35 -10.00
N GLY A 95 0.22 3.06 -10.30
CA GLY A 95 1.41 2.29 -9.92
C GLY A 95 1.34 1.64 -8.54
N PHE A 96 0.14 1.29 -8.09
CA PHE A 96 -0.10 0.57 -6.83
C PHE A 96 -0.37 -0.91 -7.06
N LEU A 97 -0.02 -1.74 -6.08
CA LEU A 97 -0.59 -3.08 -5.93
C LEU A 97 -1.81 -2.96 -5.02
N ALA A 98 -3.02 -3.01 -5.57
CA ALA A 98 -4.24 -2.99 -4.78
C ALA A 98 -4.80 -4.41 -4.61
N ILE A 99 -5.21 -4.79 -3.39
CA ILE A 99 -5.72 -6.14 -3.10
C ILE A 99 -7.05 -6.01 -2.37
N ALA A 100 -8.12 -6.49 -2.99
CA ALA A 100 -9.43 -6.60 -2.35
C ALA A 100 -9.55 -7.95 -1.62
N ASN A 101 -10.10 -7.91 -0.41
CA ASN A 101 -10.59 -9.10 0.24
C ASN A 101 -11.84 -9.60 -0.49
N GLY A 102 -11.91 -10.89 -0.77
CA GLY A 102 -13.00 -11.49 -1.53
C GLY A 102 -12.55 -11.89 -2.93
N ALA A 103 -13.03 -13.04 -3.40
CA ALA A 103 -12.76 -13.49 -4.76
C ALA A 103 -13.65 -12.72 -5.77
N PRO A 104 -13.30 -12.71 -7.07
CA PRO A 104 -14.21 -12.21 -8.09
C PRO A 104 -15.53 -13.00 -8.07
N GLY A 105 -16.67 -12.31 -7.93
CA GLY A 105 -17.99 -12.91 -7.79
C GLY A 105 -18.20 -13.68 -6.47
N GLY A 106 -17.30 -13.52 -5.49
CA GLY A 106 -17.41 -14.17 -4.18
C GLY A 106 -18.61 -13.69 -3.37
N SER A 107 -18.98 -14.45 -2.33
CA SER A 107 -20.13 -14.16 -1.47
C SER A 107 -19.74 -14.21 0.01
N GLY A 108 -20.66 -13.80 0.89
CA GLY A 108 -20.44 -13.77 2.33
C GLY A 108 -19.64 -12.56 2.80
N SER A 109 -19.20 -12.55 4.06
CA SER A 109 -18.45 -11.41 4.63
C SER A 109 -16.95 -11.63 4.58
N THR A 110 -16.19 -10.56 4.33
CA THR A 110 -14.74 -10.54 4.56
C THR A 110 -14.42 -10.25 6.03
N ASN A 111 -13.18 -10.52 6.45
CA ASN A 111 -12.76 -10.27 7.83
C ASN A 111 -11.31 -9.74 7.91
N SER A 112 -10.87 -9.35 9.11
CA SER A 112 -9.55 -8.76 9.33
C SER A 112 -8.39 -9.71 9.03
N SER A 113 -8.56 -11.03 9.17
CA SER A 113 -7.49 -11.99 8.88
C SER A 113 -7.09 -12.01 7.40
N MET A 114 -8.02 -11.66 6.50
CA MET A 114 -7.74 -11.53 5.06
C MET A 114 -6.82 -10.34 4.77
N HIS A 115 -6.95 -9.23 5.51
CA HIS A 115 -6.00 -8.11 5.38
C HIS A 115 -4.59 -8.54 5.76
N THR A 116 -4.44 -9.29 6.85
CA THR A 116 -3.15 -9.80 7.29
C THR A 116 -2.58 -10.79 6.27
N ALA A 117 -3.42 -11.68 5.71
CA ALA A 117 -3.01 -12.61 4.66
C ALA A 117 -2.50 -11.88 3.41
N SER A 118 -3.14 -10.78 3.01
CA SER A 118 -2.68 -9.94 1.90
C SER A 118 -1.27 -9.38 2.17
N MET A 119 -1.03 -8.87 3.39
CA MET A 119 0.28 -8.33 3.76
C MET A 119 1.36 -9.41 3.83
N ASP A 120 1.04 -10.56 4.43
CA ASP A 120 1.96 -11.70 4.51
C ASP A 120 2.31 -12.24 3.12
N TRP A 121 1.34 -12.27 2.20
CA TRP A 121 1.55 -12.66 0.81
C TRP A 121 2.49 -11.70 0.08
N VAL A 122 2.25 -10.39 0.14
CA VAL A 122 3.14 -9.41 -0.53
C VAL A 122 4.56 -9.46 0.04
N VAL A 123 4.73 -9.68 1.35
CA VAL A 123 6.05 -9.85 1.96
C VAL A 123 6.69 -11.18 1.56
N GLY A 124 5.89 -12.23 1.35
CA GLY A 124 6.32 -13.54 0.87
C GLY A 124 6.74 -13.56 -0.60
N GLU A 125 6.10 -12.75 -1.44
CA GLU A 125 6.35 -12.60 -2.88
C GLU A 125 7.72 -11.95 -3.18
N GLN A 126 8.30 -11.24 -2.20
CA GLN A 126 9.58 -10.56 -2.38
C GLN A 126 10.73 -11.57 -2.59
N PRO A 127 11.63 -11.34 -3.58
CA PRO A 127 12.84 -12.15 -3.71
C PRO A 127 13.63 -12.09 -2.39
N ALA A 128 14.18 -13.24 -1.99
CA ALA A 128 14.74 -13.51 -0.65
C ALA A 128 15.74 -12.46 -0.10
N GLY A 129 16.26 -11.55 -0.92
CA GLY A 129 17.13 -10.43 -0.52
C GLY A 129 16.42 -9.18 0.05
N GLN A 130 15.10 -9.05 -0.06
CA GLN A 130 14.37 -7.86 0.45
C GLN A 130 13.73 -8.07 1.84
N GLN A 131 13.82 -9.29 2.39
CA GLN A 131 13.36 -9.66 3.74
C GLN A 131 14.25 -9.07 4.88
N VAL A 132 15.27 -8.28 4.53
CA VAL A 132 16.39 -7.92 5.43
C VAL A 132 16.04 -6.84 6.45
N LEU A 133 14.89 -6.19 6.37
CA LEU A 133 14.42 -5.25 7.40
C LEU A 133 13.43 -5.89 8.40
N ARG A 134 13.63 -7.17 8.73
CA ARG A 134 13.03 -7.79 9.92
C ARG A 134 13.69 -7.22 11.17
N LYS A 135 13.26 -6.03 11.56
CA LYS A 135 13.61 -5.39 12.82
C LYS A 135 12.93 -6.14 13.97
N ASP A 136 13.55 -7.24 14.41
CA ASP A 136 13.24 -7.88 15.70
C ASP A 136 12.12 -8.95 15.66
N ARG A 137 12.25 -9.95 14.77
CA ARG A 137 11.63 -11.25 15.09
C ARG A 137 12.46 -11.90 16.19
N HIS A 138 12.06 -11.60 17.42
CA HIS A 138 12.47 -12.24 18.65
C HIS A 138 12.51 -13.77 18.46
N LEU A 139 13.70 -14.33 18.40
CA LEU A 139 13.91 -15.76 18.55
C LEU A 139 13.86 -16.05 20.05
N GLU A 140 12.66 -16.18 20.60
CA GLU A 140 12.48 -16.83 21.89
C GLU A 140 12.57 -18.35 21.72
N ASP A 141 13.46 -18.97 22.49
CA ASP A 141 13.40 -20.40 22.79
C ASP A 141 12.03 -20.73 23.45
N ARG A 142 11.61 -22.00 23.45
CA ARG A 142 10.36 -22.52 24.06
C ARG A 142 10.19 -22.21 25.56
N ARG A 143 11.07 -21.41 26.17
CA ARG A 143 11.01 -20.89 27.54
C ARG A 143 10.98 -19.36 27.63
N GLY A 144 10.70 -18.64 26.54
CA GLY A 144 10.47 -17.19 26.58
C GLY A 144 11.71 -16.37 26.95
N ARG A 145 12.89 -16.69 26.40
CA ARG A 145 14.13 -15.94 26.68
C ARG A 145 14.76 -15.39 25.41
N LEU A 146 14.96 -14.06 25.37
CA LEU A 146 15.61 -13.33 24.29
C LEU A 146 17.04 -13.85 24.05
N LEU A 147 17.30 -14.36 22.85
CA LEU A 147 18.64 -14.74 22.41
C LEU A 147 19.32 -13.58 21.68
N VAL A 148 20.23 -12.90 22.37
CA VAL A 148 21.14 -11.93 21.73
C VAL A 148 22.17 -12.68 20.88
N ARG A 149 22.11 -12.49 19.57
CA ARG A 149 23.06 -13.09 18.63
C ARG A 149 24.35 -12.25 18.61
N ARG A 150 25.43 -12.77 19.21
CA ARG A 150 26.77 -12.18 19.06
C ARG A 150 27.35 -12.55 17.69
N PRO A 151 28.03 -11.63 16.99
CA PRO A 151 28.75 -11.97 15.77
C PRO A 151 30.01 -12.77 16.13
N GLY A 152 30.15 -13.96 15.54
CA GLY A 152 31.36 -14.79 15.66
C GLY A 152 31.13 -16.17 16.29
N GLY A 153 30.61 -17.11 15.50
CA GLY A 153 30.95 -18.54 15.60
C GLY A 153 30.46 -19.34 16.82
N VAL A 154 30.14 -20.61 16.56
CA VAL A 154 29.66 -21.58 17.54
C VAL A 154 30.78 -21.93 18.53
N ARG A 155 30.60 -21.57 19.81
CA ARG A 155 31.28 -22.25 20.92
C ARG A 155 30.24 -22.85 21.84
N ARG A 156 30.22 -24.19 21.93
CA ARG A 156 29.54 -24.90 23.02
C ARG A 156 30.10 -24.40 24.35
N ARG A 157 29.28 -23.75 25.17
CA ARG A 157 29.61 -23.60 26.60
C ARG A 157 29.64 -25.02 27.18
N GLN A 158 30.83 -25.53 27.46
CA GLN A 158 30.98 -26.70 28.31
C GLN A 158 30.33 -26.38 29.65
N ARG A 159 29.43 -27.24 30.11
CA ARG A 159 28.94 -27.21 31.49
C ARG A 159 30.17 -27.36 32.40
N PRO A 160 30.35 -26.52 33.43
CA PRO A 160 31.37 -26.79 34.42
C PRO A 160 31.00 -28.10 35.12
N THR A 161 31.83 -29.12 34.92
CA THR A 161 31.74 -30.39 35.63
C THR A 161 31.92 -30.14 37.13
N GLY A 162 31.16 -30.86 37.95
CA GLY A 162 30.93 -30.61 39.37
C GLY A 162 32.16 -30.63 40.30
N HIS A 163 33.38 -30.74 39.77
CA HIS A 163 34.61 -30.71 40.56
C HIS A 163 35.17 -29.30 40.82
N HIS A 164 34.83 -28.29 40.00
CA HIS A 164 35.35 -26.92 40.20
C HIS A 164 34.56 -26.08 41.21
N ARG A 165 33.38 -26.54 41.66
CA ARG A 165 32.54 -25.81 42.64
C ARG A 165 33.00 -26.02 44.09
N ARG A 166 33.77 -27.07 44.38
CA ARG A 166 34.28 -27.35 45.74
C ARG A 166 35.50 -26.48 46.11
N HIS A 167 36.35 -26.12 45.15
CA HIS A 167 37.54 -25.29 45.44
C HIS A 167 37.23 -23.81 45.70
N LEU A 168 36.14 -23.26 45.14
CA LEU A 168 35.74 -21.88 45.43
C LEU A 168 35.04 -21.73 46.79
N GLN A 169 34.26 -22.72 47.22
CA GLN A 169 33.59 -22.72 48.53
C GLN A 169 34.60 -22.85 49.69
N GLN A 170 35.68 -23.62 49.52
CA GLN A 170 36.74 -23.75 50.54
C GLN A 170 37.57 -22.46 50.72
N ARG A 171 37.83 -21.71 49.64
CA ARG A 171 38.59 -20.44 49.71
C ARG A 171 37.84 -19.29 50.37
N VAL A 172 36.51 -19.32 50.40
CA VAL A 172 35.69 -18.30 51.10
C VAL A 172 35.58 -18.59 52.59
N ALA A 173 35.60 -19.87 53.00
CA ALA A 173 35.56 -20.27 54.41
C ALA A 173 36.90 -20.02 55.15
N GLN A 174 38.04 -20.09 54.47
CA GLN A 174 39.38 -19.82 55.06
C GLN A 174 39.73 -18.33 55.17
N ARG A 175 38.92 -17.41 54.60
CA ARG A 175 39.09 -15.95 54.75
C ARG A 175 38.24 -15.34 55.87
N ARG A 176 37.51 -16.16 56.63
CA ARG A 176 36.66 -15.73 57.76
C ARG A 176 37.07 -16.40 59.08
N ARG A 177 38.34 -16.73 59.23
CA ARG A 177 39.00 -17.05 60.51
C ARG A 177 40.29 -16.26 60.60
#